data_AF-A0A1H3B7Y1-F1
#
_entry.id   AF-A0A1H3B7Y1-F1
#
_cell.length_a   1.000
_cell.length_b   1.000
_cell.length_c   1.000
_cell.angle_alpha   90.00
_cell.angle_beta   90.00
_cell.angle_gamma   90.00
#
_symmetry.space_group_name_H-M   'P 1'
#
loop_
_entity.id
_entity.type
_entity.pdbx_description
1 polymer ?
#
loop_
_entity_poly.entity_id
_entity_poly.type
_entity_poly.pdbx_seq_one_letter_code
_entity_poly.pdbx_strand_id
1 'polypeptide(L)' 'MTIASVEIPDKLLDKIDEEIENGLYNSRSELIREGIRSLLRQEKERKEG' A
#
# COMPACT_ATOMS: atom_id res chain seq x y z
N MET A 1 -13.07 0.13 -12.26
CA MET A 1 -11.86 0.67 -11.62
C MET A 1 -12.21 2.06 -11.13
N THR A 2 -12.03 2.33 -9.84
CA THR A 2 -12.25 3.68 -9.27
C THR A 2 -10.89 4.29 -8.99
N ILE A 3 -10.71 5.57 -9.36
CA ILE A 3 -9.48 6.32 -9.11
C ILE A 3 -9.72 7.20 -7.88
N ALA A 4 -8.77 7.17 -6.96
CA ALA A 4 -8.73 8.08 -5.82
C ALA A 4 -7.37 8.78 -5.82
N SER A 5 -7.39 10.06 -5.48
CA SER A 5 -6.19 10.86 -5.23
C SER A 5 -6.02 11.02 -3.73
N VAL A 6 -4.80 10.85 -3.23
CA VAL A 6 -4.47 10.99 -1.81
C VAL A 6 -3.22 11.84 -1.68
N GLU A 7 -3.15 12.59 -0.60
CA GLU A 7 -1.91 13.23 -0.17
C GLU A 7 -1.25 12.32 0.87
N ILE A 8 0.06 12.09 0.69
CA ILE A 8 0.87 11.35 1.64
C ILE A 8 2.16 12.13 1.90
N PRO A 9 2.78 11.97 3.09
CA PRO A 9 4.05 12.64 3.38
C PRO A 9 5.15 12.21 2.40
N ASP A 10 5.97 13.15 1.94
CA ASP A 10 7.06 12.89 0.98
C ASP A 10 7.98 11.75 1.43
N LYS A 11 8.40 11.74 2.70
CA LYS A 11 9.23 10.67 3.27
C LYS A 11 8.62 9.27 3.17
N LEU A 12 7.29 9.16 3.12
CA LEU A 12 6.61 7.89 2.92
C LEU A 12 6.56 7.53 1.45
N LEU A 13 6.34 8.52 0.58
CA LEU A 13 6.40 8.33 -0.87
C LEU A 13 7.79 7.86 -1.31
N ASP A 14 8.85 8.45 -0.77
CA ASP A 14 10.24 8.05 -1.06
C ASP A 14 10.47 6.58 -0.76
N LYS A 15 10.00 6.10 0.40
CA LYS A 15 10.08 4.67 0.76
C LYS A 15 9.28 3.78 -0.17
N ILE A 16 8.11 4.22 -0.60
CA ILE A 16 7.29 3.47 -1.58
C ILE A 16 8.05 3.36 -2.91
N ASP A 17 8.73 4.42 -3.32
CA ASP A 17 9.53 4.45 -4.53
C ASP A 17 10.76 3.54 -4.44
N GLU A 18 11.47 3.53 -3.30
CA GLU A 18 12.58 2.60 -3.04
C GLU A 18 12.15 1.13 -3.24
N GLU A 19 10.97 0.74 -2.73
CA GLU A 19 10.45 -0.63 -2.90
C GLU A 19 10.13 -0.98 -4.37
N ILE A 20 9.75 0.01 -5.18
CA ILE A 20 9.50 -0.17 -6.61
C ILE A 20 10.82 -0.30 -7.36
N GLU A 21 11.81 0.54 -7.04
CA GLU A 21 13.15 0.50 -7.63
C GLU A 21 13.86 -0.82 -7.33
N ASN A 22 13.64 -1.39 -6.14
CA ASN A 22 14.14 -2.72 -5.75
C ASN A 22 13.43 -3.87 -6.49
N GLY A 23 12.42 -3.58 -7.31
CA GLY A 23 11.68 -4.57 -8.10
C GLY A 23 10.69 -5.41 -7.29
N LEU A 24 10.39 -5.03 -6.04
CA LEU A 24 9.43 -5.75 -5.20
C LEU A 24 7.98 -5.52 -5.67
N TYR A 25 7.71 -4.36 -6.26
CA TYR A 25 6.42 -3.99 -6.83
C TYR A 25 6.60 -3.28 -8.17
N ASN A 26 5.64 -3.44 -9.09
CA ASN A 26 5.71 -2.83 -10.43
C ASN A 26 5.18 -1.40 -10.45
N SER A 27 4.45 -0.96 -9.40
CA SER A 27 3.92 0.39 -9.30
C SER A 27 3.53 0.78 -7.88
N ARG A 28 3.46 2.10 -7.61
CA ARG A 28 2.96 2.66 -6.34
C ARG A 28 1.55 2.15 -6.03
N SER A 29 0.67 2.12 -7.04
CA SER A 29 -0.71 1.68 -6.86
C SER A 29 -0.81 0.19 -6.56
N GLU A 30 0.10 -0.65 -7.07
CA GLU A 30 0.17 -2.07 -6.72
C GLU A 30 0.54 -2.23 -5.24
N LEU A 31 1.65 -1.64 -4.82
CA LEU A 31 2.12 -1.67 -3.43
C LEU A 31 1.02 -1.19 -2.47
N ILE A 32 0.41 -0.02 -2.75
CA ILE A 32 -0.64 0.55 -1.90
C ILE A 32 -1.85 -0.39 -1.81
N ARG A 33 -2.28 -1.00 -2.93
CA ARG A 33 -3.41 -1.94 -2.91
C ARG A 33 -3.11 -3.21 -2.11
N GLU A 34 -1.92 -3.77 -2.25
CA GLU A 34 -1.50 -4.94 -1.46
C GLU A 34 -1.42 -4.59 0.04
N GLY A 35 -0.83 -3.45 0.38
CA GLY A 35 -0.76 -2.94 1.74
C GLY A 35 -2.14 -2.77 2.37
N ILE A 36 -3.07 -2.10 1.67
CA ILE A 36 -4.46 -1.93 2.15
C ILE A 36 -5.14 -3.28 2.34
N ARG A 37 -5.00 -4.23 1.40
CA ARG A 37 -5.61 -5.57 1.54
C ARG A 37 -5.07 -6.33 2.74
N SER A 38 -3.76 -6.26 2.98
CA SER A 38 -3.12 -6.88 4.15
C SER A 38 -3.67 -6.30 5.45
N LEU A 39 -3.75 -4.96 5.56
CA LEU A 39 -4.30 -4.29 6.74
C LEU A 39 -5.77 -4.64 6.99
N LEU A 40 -6.59 -4.64 5.94
CA LEU A 40 -8.00 -5.04 6.05
C LEU A 40 -8.17 -6.49 6.48
N ARG A 41 -7.29 -7.39 6.04
CA ARG A 41 -7.31 -8.80 6.44
C ARG A 41 -6.95 -8.95 7.92
N GLN A 42 -5.88 -8.30 8.38
CA GLN A 42 -5.46 -8.33 9.79
C GLN A 42 -6.56 -7.81 10.71
N GLU A 43 -7.26 -6.75 10.29
CA GLU A 43 -8.34 -6.16 11.07
C GLU A 43 -9.59 -7.06 11.12
N LYS A 44 -9.87 -7.83 10.06
CA LYS A 44 -10.93 -8.86 10.09
C LYS A 44 -10.58 -9.99 11.04
N GLU A 45 -9.36 -10.53 10.93
CA GLU A 45 -8.86 -11.60 11.81
C GLU A 45 -8.90 -11.17 13.29
N ARG A 46 -8.56 -9.90 13.59
CA ARG A 46 -8.66 -9.33 14.94
C ARG A 46 -10.09 -9.26 15.49
N LYS A 47 -11.10 -9.08 14.63
CA LYS A 47 -12.51 -8.96 15.06
C LYS A 47 -13.22 -10.30 15.21
N GLU A 48 -12.67 -11.35 14.61
CA GLU A 48 -13.25 -12.70 14.60
C GLU A 48 -12.63 -13.65 15.66
N GLY A 49 -11.51 -13.26 16.27
CA GLY A 49 -10.85 -13.97 17.37
C GLY A 49 -11.09 -13.34 18.73
#